data_AF-A0A272EN59-F1
#
_entry.id   AF-A0A272EN59-F1
#
_cell.length_a   1.000
_cell.length_b   1.000
_cell.length_c   1.000
_cell.angle_alpha   90.00
_cell.angle_beta   90.00
_cell.angle_gamma   90.00
#
_symmetry.space_group_name_H-M   'P 1'
#
loop_
_entity.id
_entity.type
_entity.pdbx_description
1 polymer ?
#
loop_
_entity_poly.entity_id
_entity_poly.type
_entity_poly.pdbx_seq_one_letter_code
_entity_poly.pdbx_strand_id
1 'polypeptide(L)'
;MKDFLRTLFGVRTKRRAHPVTPPPRAGESIVRQGFKIPVSHPMRAELWDWLLLSGWRVVPVRHDRRSSISLPDDALRQLELADAADRETLLREMLQRARRRPPPDTARH
;
A
#
# COMPACT_ATOMS: atom_id res chain seq x y z
N MET A 1 -14.97 13.52 16.03
CA MET A 1 -15.06 12.19 15.41
C MET A 1 -13.69 11.79 14.90
N LYS A 2 -12.84 11.24 15.78
CA LYS A 2 -11.42 10.98 15.50
C LYS A 2 -10.98 9.69 16.21
N ASP A 3 -11.83 8.66 16.16
CA ASP A 3 -11.74 7.52 17.09
C ASP A 3 -11.69 6.16 16.39
N PHE A 4 -11.37 6.14 15.09
CA PHE A 4 -11.16 4.88 14.34
C PHE A 4 -9.68 4.48 14.25
N LEU A 5 -8.76 5.30 14.78
CA LEU A 5 -7.33 5.04 14.73
C LEU A 5 -6.82 4.21 15.91
N ARG A 6 -7.51 4.17 17.07
CA ARG A 6 -7.01 3.41 18.23
C ARG A 6 -7.12 1.90 18.09
N THR A 7 -7.95 1.39 17.18
CA THR A 7 -8.20 -0.05 17.07
C THR A 7 -7.35 -0.73 16.00
N LEU A 8 -6.86 0.00 14.98
CA LEU A 8 -5.87 -0.52 14.03
C LEU A 8 -4.45 -0.59 14.62
N PHE A 9 -4.17 0.16 15.69
CA PHE A 9 -2.96 0.03 16.51
C PHE A 9 -3.10 -0.97 17.65
N GLY A 10 -4.07 -1.89 17.59
CA GLY A 10 -4.34 -2.93 18.60
C GLY A 10 -3.26 -4.00 18.77
N VAL A 11 -1.98 -3.70 18.51
CA VAL A 11 -0.85 -4.55 18.87
C VAL A 11 -0.36 -4.13 20.25
N ARG A 12 -1.12 -4.49 21.28
CA ARG A 12 -0.55 -4.69 22.62
C ARG A 12 0.25 -5.98 22.59
N THR A 13 1.39 -5.98 21.91
CA THR A 13 2.40 -7.03 22.00
C THR A 13 3.73 -6.32 22.17
N LYS A 14 4.45 -6.67 23.24
CA LYS A 14 5.76 -6.13 23.60
C LYS A 14 6.64 -5.99 22.35
N ARG A 15 7.27 -4.82 22.18
CA ARG A 15 8.26 -4.50 21.13
C ARG A 15 9.24 -5.67 20.91
N ARG A 16 8.95 -6.54 19.95
CA ARG A 16 9.99 -7.09 19.09
C ARG A 16 10.03 -6.12 17.91
N ALA A 17 11.18 -5.50 17.66
CA ALA A 17 11.40 -4.78 16.42
C ALA A 17 10.90 -5.69 15.30
N HIS A 18 9.88 -5.23 14.56
CA HIS A 18 9.46 -5.96 13.37
C HIS A 18 10.74 -6.15 12.55
N PRO A 19 11.06 -7.38 12.10
CA PRO A 19 12.18 -7.54 11.17
C PRO A 19 11.87 -6.58 10.02
N VAL A 20 12.74 -5.57 9.87
CA VAL A 20 12.61 -4.55 8.83
C VAL A 20 12.76 -5.31 7.53
N THR A 21 11.64 -5.77 6.99
CA THR A 21 11.61 -6.40 5.68
C THR A 21 12.21 -5.37 4.75
N PRO A 22 13.24 -5.70 3.96
CA PRO A 22 13.83 -4.72 3.06
C PRO A 22 12.74 -4.14 2.14
N PRO A 23 12.86 -2.86 1.75
CA PRO A 23 11.92 -2.28 0.80
C PRO A 23 11.90 -3.12 -0.48
N PRO A 24 10.71 -3.35 -1.05
CA PRO A 24 10.59 -4.13 -2.29
C PRO A 24 11.39 -3.46 -3.41
N ARG A 25 11.92 -4.28 -4.32
CA ARG A 25 12.65 -3.78 -5.48
C ARG A 25 11.69 -3.10 -6.46
N ALA A 26 12.22 -2.15 -7.24
CA ALA A 26 11.48 -1.61 -8.38
C ALA A 26 11.08 -2.74 -9.33
N GLY A 27 9.81 -2.76 -9.73
CA GLY A 27 9.19 -3.84 -10.52
C GLY A 27 8.41 -4.86 -9.69
N GLU A 28 8.53 -4.86 -8.36
CA GLU A 28 7.67 -5.67 -7.50
C GLU A 28 6.29 -5.01 -7.30
N SER A 29 5.37 -5.71 -6.63
CA SER A 29 4.07 -5.15 -6.30
C SER A 29 3.75 -5.40 -4.83
N ILE A 30 3.17 -4.39 -4.19
CA ILE A 30 2.66 -4.48 -2.83
C ILE A 30 1.14 -4.59 -2.87
N VAL A 31 0.57 -5.35 -1.95
CA VAL A 31 -0.88 -5.54 -1.84
C VAL A 31 -1.38 -5.28 -0.44
N ARG A 32 -2.63 -4.85 -0.37
CA ARG A 32 -3.40 -4.67 0.85
C ARG A 32 -4.87 -4.93 0.57
N GLN A 33 -5.45 -5.95 1.21
CA GLN A 33 -6.90 -6.22 1.20
C GLN A 33 -7.60 -6.04 -0.18
N GLY A 34 -7.03 -6.60 -1.24
CA GLY A 34 -7.61 -6.50 -2.60
C GLY A 34 -7.23 -5.23 -3.38
N PHE A 35 -6.27 -4.44 -2.89
CA PHE A 35 -5.62 -3.39 -3.64
C PHE A 35 -4.18 -3.77 -3.94
N LYS A 36 -3.67 -3.34 -5.09
CA LYS A 36 -2.31 -3.58 -5.56
C LYS A 36 -1.67 -2.26 -5.96
N ILE A 37 -0.46 -1.98 -5.46
CA ILE A 37 0.38 -0.87 -5.93
C ILE A 37 1.62 -1.49 -6.59
N PRO A 38 1.87 -1.22 -7.88
CA PRO A 38 3.15 -1.54 -8.49
C PRO A 38 4.23 -0.61 -7.94
N VAL A 39 5.37 -1.19 -7.56
CA VAL A 39 6.54 -0.44 -7.09
C VAL A 39 7.31 0.03 -8.32
N SER A 40 7.02 1.23 -8.78
CA SER A 40 7.63 1.79 -9.99
C SER A 40 9.09 2.22 -9.78
N HIS A 41 9.47 2.59 -8.55
CA HIS A 41 10.79 3.10 -8.19
C HIS A 41 11.19 2.56 -6.81
N PRO A 42 12.49 2.48 -6.48
CA PRO A 42 12.92 2.12 -5.13
C PRO A 42 12.40 3.14 -4.12
N MET A 43 11.64 2.68 -3.12
CA MET A 43 11.09 3.54 -2.08
C MET A 43 12.04 3.69 -0.90
N ARG A 44 11.94 4.83 -0.21
CA ARG A 44 12.62 5.06 1.07
C ARG A 44 12.14 4.06 2.13
N ALA A 45 13.06 3.63 2.99
CA ALA A 45 12.74 2.71 4.09
C ALA A 45 11.64 3.26 5.01
N GLU A 46 11.64 4.56 5.28
CA GLU A 46 10.60 5.22 6.09
C GLU A 46 9.20 5.10 5.49
N LEU A 47 9.07 5.28 4.17
CA LEU A 47 7.80 5.10 3.46
C LEU A 47 7.37 3.64 3.51
N TRP A 48 8.32 2.73 3.38
CA TRP A 48 8.04 1.29 3.46
C TRP A 48 7.58 0.86 4.85
N ASP A 49 8.22 1.34 5.92
CA ASP A 49 7.79 1.07 7.30
C ASP A 49 6.37 1.59 7.53
N TRP A 50 6.06 2.79 7.04
CA TRP A 50 4.70 3.33 7.10
C TRP A 50 3.69 2.48 6.32
N LEU A 51 4.07 1.95 5.15
CA LEU A 51 3.23 1.03 4.35
C LEU A 51 3.03 -0.30 5.08
N LEU A 52 4.07 -0.88 5.68
CA LEU A 52 3.99 -2.09 6.49
C LEU A 52 3.05 -1.90 7.68
N LEU A 53 3.16 -0.78 8.40
CA LEU A 53 2.26 -0.43 9.51
C LEU A 53 0.82 -0.20 9.03
N SER A 54 0.65 0.35 7.84
CA SER A 54 -0.66 0.50 7.18
C SER A 54 -1.26 -0.84 6.70
N GLY A 55 -0.49 -1.93 6.75
CA GLY A 55 -0.92 -3.29 6.40
C GLY A 55 -0.65 -3.68 4.95
N TRP A 56 0.19 -2.94 4.23
CA TRP A 56 0.70 -3.33 2.92
C TRP A 56 1.78 -4.40 3.06
N ARG A 57 1.83 -5.33 2.11
CA ARG A 57 2.82 -6.42 2.07
C ARG A 57 3.28 -6.64 0.63
N VAL A 58 4.52 -7.09 0.46
CA VAL A 58 5.02 -7.54 -0.86
C VAL A 58 4.23 -8.76 -1.30
N VAL A 59 3.81 -8.82 -2.57
CA VAL A 59 3.18 -10.01 -3.15
C VAL A 59 4.25 -11.06 -3.45
N PRO A 60 4.27 -12.21 -2.75
CA PRO A 60 5.26 -13.25 -3.03
C PRO A 60 4.90 -14.11 -4.24
N VAL A 61 3.64 -14.11 -4.68
CA VAL A 61 3.14 -15.03 -5.70
C VAL A 61 2.64 -14.27 -6.92
N ARG A 62 3.26 -14.56 -8.07
CA ARG A 62 2.95 -14.02 -9.41
C ARG A 62 1.48 -14.22 -9.86
N HIS A 63 0.70 -14.96 -9.09
CA HIS A 63 -0.61 -15.50 -9.44
C HIS A 63 -1.61 -15.35 -8.29
N ASP A 64 -1.74 -14.14 -7.73
CA ASP A 64 -2.91 -13.86 -6.90
C ASP A 64 -4.15 -13.82 -7.82
N ARG A 65 -4.96 -14.88 -7.78
CA ARG A 65 -6.23 -15.00 -8.52
C ARG A 65 -7.34 -14.12 -7.93
N ARG A 66 -7.06 -13.38 -6.85
CA ARG A 66 -7.99 -12.40 -6.29
C ARG A 66 -8.02 -11.19 -7.22
N SER A 67 -9.23 -10.78 -7.61
CA SER A 67 -9.48 -9.54 -8.35
C SER A 67 -9.02 -8.34 -7.52
N SER A 68 -7.75 -7.97 -7.66
CA SER A 68 -7.18 -6.83 -6.96
C SER A 68 -7.32 -5.57 -7.83
N ILE A 69 -7.76 -4.48 -7.22
CA ILE A 69 -7.80 -3.18 -7.86
C ILE A 69 -6.38 -2.62 -7.90
N SER A 70 -5.84 -2.43 -9.11
CA SER A 70 -4.54 -1.78 -9.29
C SER A 70 -4.68 -0.28 -9.07
N LEU A 71 -3.79 0.28 -8.25
CA LEU A 71 -3.60 1.72 -8.13
C LEU A 71 -2.75 2.25 -9.30
N PRO A 72 -2.80 3.57 -9.56
CA PRO A 72 -1.94 4.20 -10.56
C PRO A 72 -0.45 3.99 -10.27
N ASP A 73 0.37 3.89 -11.32
CA ASP A 73 1.83 3.73 -11.20
C ASP A 73 2.53 4.92 -10.50
N ASP A 74 1.89 6.08 -10.56
CA ASP A 74 2.28 7.32 -9.89
C ASP A 74 1.85 7.38 -8.41
N ALA A 75 1.02 6.44 -7.94
CA ALA A 75 0.54 6.45 -6.56
C ALA A 75 1.70 6.43 -5.55
N LEU A 76 2.74 5.65 -5.84
CA LEU A 76 3.93 5.58 -4.99
C LEU A 76 4.67 6.91 -4.92
N ARG A 77 4.86 7.57 -6.07
CA ARG A 77 5.54 8.87 -6.16
C ARG A 77 4.76 9.95 -5.45
N GLN A 78 3.44 9.98 -5.61
CA GLN A 78 2.57 10.91 -4.89
C GLN A 78 2.63 10.70 -3.37
N LEU A 79 2.68 9.45 -2.88
CA LEU A 79 2.85 9.16 -1.46
C LEU A 79 4.23 9.57 -0.92
N GLU A 80 5.27 9.48 -1.76
CA GLU A 80 6.63 9.90 -1.41
C GLU A 80 6.77 11.42 -1.36
N LEU A 81 6.12 12.15 -2.28
CA LEU A 81 6.09 13.61 -2.29
C LEU A 81 5.19 14.20 -1.21
N ALA A 82 4.18 13.45 -0.74
CA ALA A 82 3.28 13.90 0.29
C ALA A 82 3.93 13.89 1.68
N ASP A 83 3.63 14.93 2.45
CA ASP A 83 3.97 15.01 3.86
C ASP A 83 3.28 13.91 4.66
N ALA A 84 3.89 13.50 5.77
CA ALA A 84 3.38 12.42 6.62
C ALA A 84 1.94 12.69 7.12
N ALA A 85 1.55 13.95 7.29
CA ALA A 85 0.21 14.35 7.70
C ALA A 85 -0.84 14.12 6.59
N ASP A 86 -0.48 14.37 5.33
CA ASP A 86 -1.38 14.29 4.18
C ASP A 86 -1.36 12.92 3.49
N ARG A 87 -0.28 12.16 3.70
CA ARG A 87 -0.07 10.82 3.11
C ARG A 87 -1.23 9.87 3.36
N GLU A 88 -1.81 9.88 4.56
CA GLU A 88 -2.98 9.05 4.91
C GLU A 88 -4.24 9.48 4.16
N THR A 89 -4.49 10.79 4.08
CA THR A 89 -5.63 11.35 3.35
C THR A 89 -5.51 11.02 1.87
N LEU A 90 -4.33 11.25 1.29
CA LEU A 90 -4.03 10.96 -0.11
C LEU A 90 -4.15 9.47 -0.42
N LEU A 91 -3.64 8.58 0.44
CA LEU A 91 -3.81 7.14 0.26
C LEU A 91 -5.29 6.75 0.30
N ARG A 92 -6.08 7.28 1.23
CA ARG A 92 -7.52 7.00 1.32
C ARG A 92 -8.27 7.47 0.07
N GLU A 93 -7.97 8.68 -0.40
CA GLU A 93 -8.56 9.21 -1.63
C GLU A 93 -8.21 8.35 -2.84
N MET A 94 -6.96 7.89 -2.96
CA MET A 94 -6.55 6.98 -4.02
C MET A 94 -7.31 5.66 -3.97
N LEU A 95 -7.44 5.05 -2.78
CA LEU A 95 -8.19 3.81 -2.61
C LEU A 95 -9.68 3.99 -2.96
N GLN A 96 -10.28 5.12 -2.57
CA GLN A 96 -11.66 5.44 -2.91
C GLN A 96 -11.84 5.66 -4.42
N ARG A 97 -10.93 6.39 -5.06
CA ARG A 97 -10.93 6.60 -6.52
C ARG A 97 -10.77 5.28 -7.27
N ALA A 98 -9.85 4.42 -6.83
CA ALA A 98 -9.62 3.11 -7.42
C ALA A 98 -10.81 2.14 -7.23
N ARG A 99 -11.57 2.28 -6.13
CA ARG A 99 -12.85 1.56 -5.98
C ARG A 99 -13.93 2.02 -6.94
N ARG A 100 -14.01 3.32 -7.21
CA ARG A 100 -15.01 3.91 -8.12
C ARG A 100 -14.66 3.68 -9.59
N ARG A 101 -13.37 3.66 -9.91
CA ARG A 101 -12.84 3.33 -11.22
C ARG A 101 -12.24 1.91 -11.13
N PRO A 102 -13.04 0.84 -11.35
CA PRO A 102 -12.45 -0.47 -11.51
C PRO A 102 -11.33 -0.37 -12.56
N PRO A 103 -10.18 -1.03 -12.36
CA PRO A 103 -9.13 -1.01 -13.36
C PRO A 103 -9.77 -1.43 -14.68
N PRO A 104 -9.39 -0.81 -15.82
CA PRO A 104 -9.76 -1.37 -17.11
C PRO A 104 -9.27 -2.82 -17.07
N ASP A 105 -10.22 -3.73 -16.95
CA ASP A 105 -9.96 -5.16 -16.94
C ASP A 105 -9.06 -5.43 -18.14
N THR A 106 -7.94 -6.08 -17.87
CA THR A 106 -7.19 -6.92 -18.79
C THR A 106 -8.06 -7.29 -19.99
N ALA A 107 -8.02 -6.46 -21.04
CA ALA A 107 -8.63 -6.75 -22.31
C ALA A 107 -7.85 -7.96 -22.82
N ARG A 108 -8.42 -9.13 -22.57
CA ARG A 108 -8.05 -10.40 -23.18
C ARG A 108 -7.82 -10.14 -24.68
N HIS A 109 -6.61 -10.39 -25.13
CA HIS A 109 -6.32 -10.92 -26.45
C HIS A 109 -5.17 -11.90 -26.32
#